data_AF-A0AAE6ZHE2-F1
#
_entry.id   AF-A0AAE6ZHE2-F1
#
_cell.length_a   1.000
_cell.length_b   1.000
_cell.length_c   1.000
_cell.angle_alpha   90.00
_cell.angle_beta   90.00
_cell.angle_gamma   90.00
#
_symmetry.space_group_name_H-M   'P 1'
#
loop_
_entity.id
_entity.type
_entity.pdbx_description
1 polymer ?
#
loop_
_entity_poly.entity_id
_entity_poly.type
_entity_poly.pdbx_seq_one_letter_code
_entity_poly.pdbx_strand_id
1 'polypeptide(L)'
;MAFSEPFYSLTETFYYDKRDKEFYSIHFADYMLLNDDLSLNEAATSSYPDGIAALIADRIGRAEKEDETIIVIPSLDLEKRKAVMQEFITGICDERLLNILKQRIKNHDGSQRFDFYFGEEATDDVITRWETLKRDRVITVIHQFMDYHRIDLEASHVWDIGDSFSIDLDLR
;
A
#
# COMPACT_ATOMS: atom_id res chain seq x y z
N MET A 1 -1.29 -0.29 5.40
CA MET A 1 -2.57 0.04 4.71
C MET A 1 -2.17 0.65 3.38
N ALA A 2 -2.59 0.09 2.24
CA ALA A 2 -2.07 0.42 0.90
C ALA A 2 -1.90 1.94 0.64
N PHE A 3 -2.90 2.74 1.01
CA PHE A 3 -2.92 4.20 0.85
C PHE A 3 -1.87 4.94 1.70
N SER A 4 -1.37 4.33 2.77
CA SER A 4 -0.39 4.90 3.70
C SER A 4 1.02 4.33 3.54
N GLU A 5 1.21 3.32 2.69
CA GLU A 5 2.53 2.76 2.41
C GLU A 5 3.45 3.78 1.77
N PRO A 6 4.79 3.70 1.91
CA PRO A 6 5.71 4.57 1.18
C PRO A 6 5.42 4.57 -0.32
N PHE A 7 5.45 5.77 -0.94
CA PHE A 7 5.15 5.93 -2.36
C PHE A 7 6.13 5.17 -3.27
N TYR A 8 7.38 5.03 -2.83
CA TYR A 8 8.43 4.31 -3.56
C TYR A 8 8.66 2.89 -3.02
N SER A 9 7.71 2.30 -2.29
CA SER A 9 7.88 0.93 -1.82
C SER A 9 7.83 -0.04 -3.00
N LEU A 10 8.98 -0.64 -3.33
CA LEU A 10 9.07 -1.68 -4.36
C LEU A 10 8.73 -3.07 -3.81
N THR A 11 8.33 -3.18 -2.53
CA THR A 11 8.17 -4.48 -1.87
C THR A 11 6.87 -5.17 -2.25
N GLU A 12 5.78 -4.43 -2.37
CA GLU A 12 4.44 -4.97 -2.47
C GLU A 12 3.53 -3.98 -3.20
N THR A 13 2.74 -4.48 -4.14
CA THR A 13 1.72 -3.70 -4.85
C THR A 13 0.34 -4.25 -4.54
N PHE A 14 -0.62 -3.36 -4.29
CA PHE A 14 -1.98 -3.70 -3.91
C PHE A 14 -2.94 -3.53 -5.08
N TYR A 15 -3.89 -4.44 -5.21
CA TYR A 15 -4.82 -4.51 -6.32
C TYR A 15 -6.24 -4.84 -5.86
N TYR A 16 -7.19 -4.54 -6.72
CA TYR A 16 -8.55 -5.05 -6.67
C TYR A 16 -8.92 -5.68 -8.02
N ASP A 17 -9.34 -6.94 -8.00
CA ASP A 17 -9.88 -7.62 -9.18
C ASP A 17 -11.40 -7.46 -9.24
N LYS A 18 -11.91 -6.75 -10.24
CA LYS A 18 -13.36 -6.58 -10.46
C LYS A 18 -14.06 -7.88 -10.84
N ARG A 19 -13.35 -8.82 -11.49
CA ARG A 19 -13.92 -10.09 -11.93
C ARG A 19 -14.31 -10.93 -10.72
N ASP A 20 -13.37 -11.04 -9.79
CA ASP A 20 -13.48 -11.92 -8.64
C ASP A 20 -13.97 -11.18 -7.38
N LYS A 21 -14.06 -9.84 -7.44
CA LYS A 21 -14.40 -8.93 -6.33
C LYS A 21 -13.46 -9.11 -5.15
N GLU A 22 -12.17 -9.09 -5.44
CA GLU A 22 -11.16 -9.53 -4.49
C GLU A 22 -10.04 -8.49 -4.37
N PHE A 23 -9.70 -8.15 -3.13
CA PHE A 23 -8.51 -7.39 -2.80
C PHE A 23 -7.33 -8.34 -2.63
N TYR A 24 -6.20 -8.03 -3.25
CA TYR A 24 -4.98 -8.80 -3.10
C TYR A 24 -3.75 -7.91 -3.19
N SER A 25 -2.61 -8.48 -2.82
CA SER A 25 -1.31 -7.88 -3.08
C SER A 25 -0.40 -8.87 -3.79
N ILE A 26 0.59 -8.32 -4.50
CA ILE A 26 1.68 -9.07 -5.09
C ILE A 26 2.97 -8.53 -4.49
N HIS A 27 3.74 -9.40 -3.86
CA HIS A 27 5.06 -9.07 -3.36
C HIS A 27 6.07 -9.13 -4.51
N PHE A 28 7.13 -8.33 -4.48
CA PHE A 28 8.12 -8.30 -5.57
C PHE A 28 8.76 -9.68 -5.80
N ALA A 29 8.91 -10.47 -4.73
CA ALA A 29 9.46 -11.82 -4.80
C ALA A 29 8.56 -12.76 -5.61
N ASP A 30 7.24 -12.51 -5.68
CA ASP A 30 6.31 -13.34 -6.45
C ASP A 30 6.60 -13.27 -7.95
N TYR A 31 7.19 -12.17 -8.45
CA TYR A 31 7.66 -12.08 -9.83
C TYR A 31 8.80 -13.06 -10.12
N MET A 32 9.55 -13.50 -9.10
CA MET A 32 10.61 -14.50 -9.26
C MET A 32 10.05 -15.90 -9.57
N LEU A 33 8.74 -16.12 -9.40
CA LEU A 33 8.07 -17.36 -9.82
C LEU A 33 7.87 -17.44 -11.33
N LEU A 34 8.12 -16.36 -12.06
CA LEU A 34 7.75 -16.24 -13.47
C LEU A 34 8.98 -16.11 -14.38
N ASN A 35 8.80 -16.59 -15.61
CA ASN A 35 9.69 -16.31 -16.73
C ASN A 35 9.34 -14.95 -17.38
N ASP A 36 10.17 -14.49 -18.32
CA ASP A 36 9.93 -13.26 -19.09
C ASP A 36 8.60 -13.27 -19.86
N ASP A 37 8.06 -14.45 -20.20
CA ASP A 37 6.77 -14.61 -20.87
C ASP A 37 5.58 -14.72 -19.90
N LEU A 38 5.82 -14.51 -18.60
CA LEU A 38 4.85 -14.57 -17.51
C LEU A 38 4.31 -15.99 -17.22
N SER A 39 4.95 -17.03 -17.77
CA SER A 39 4.71 -18.42 -17.38
C SER A 39 5.46 -18.78 -16.08
N LEU A 40 5.02 -19.82 -15.37
CA LEU A 40 5.72 -20.30 -14.19
C LEU A 40 7.13 -20.80 -14.53
N ASN A 41 8.12 -20.35 -13.77
CA ASN A 41 9.52 -20.74 -13.90
C ASN A 41 9.76 -22.09 -13.21
N GLU A 42 10.05 -23.13 -13.98
CA GLU A 42 10.34 -24.48 -13.45
C GLU A 42 11.61 -24.54 -12.58
N ALA A 43 12.51 -23.55 -12.70
CA ALA A 43 13.70 -23.43 -11.85
C ALA A 43 13.42 -22.68 -10.52
N ALA A 44 12.27 -22.02 -10.38
CA ALA A 44 11.85 -21.40 -9.14
C ALA A 44 11.20 -22.47 -8.24
N THR A 45 11.74 -22.64 -7.04
CA THR A 45 11.10 -23.47 -6.00
C THR A 45 10.32 -22.55 -5.09
N SER A 46 9.07 -22.87 -4.79
CA SER A 46 8.29 -22.10 -3.81
C SER A 46 7.58 -23.02 -2.85
N SER A 47 7.32 -22.52 -1.64
CA SER A 47 6.46 -23.24 -0.69
C SER A 47 4.97 -23.01 -0.95
N TYR A 48 4.60 -22.23 -1.98
CA TYR A 48 3.22 -22.05 -2.37
C TYR A 48 2.64 -23.37 -2.91
N PRO A 49 1.39 -23.71 -2.56
CA PRO A 49 0.66 -24.75 -3.28
C PRO A 49 0.56 -24.40 -4.77
N ASP A 50 0.62 -25.40 -5.66
CA ASP A 50 0.58 -25.19 -7.13
C ASP A 50 -0.58 -24.29 -7.59
N GLY A 51 -1.76 -24.45 -6.97
CA GLY A 51 -2.93 -23.63 -7.28
C GLY A 51 -2.74 -22.15 -6.91
N ILE A 52 -1.99 -21.86 -5.85
CA ILE A 52 -1.64 -20.49 -5.45
C ILE A 52 -0.57 -19.91 -6.37
N ALA A 53 0.47 -20.68 -6.71
CA ALA A 53 1.48 -20.23 -7.67
C ALA A 53 0.87 -19.90 -9.04
N ALA A 54 -0.04 -20.75 -9.53
CA ALA A 54 -0.78 -20.50 -10.76
C ALA A 54 -1.68 -19.25 -10.67
N LEU A 55 -2.32 -19.01 -9.53
CA LEU A 55 -3.15 -17.81 -9.30
C LEU A 55 -2.31 -16.53 -9.27
N ILE A 56 -1.12 -16.57 -8.64
CA ILE A 56 -0.15 -15.47 -8.67
C ILE A 56 0.26 -15.16 -10.11
N ALA A 57 0.61 -16.20 -10.88
CA ALA A 57 0.98 -16.06 -12.29
C ALA A 57 -0.16 -15.44 -13.13
N ASP A 58 -1.41 -15.87 -12.94
CA ASP A 58 -2.58 -15.28 -13.61
C ASP A 58 -2.70 -13.78 -13.30
N ARG A 59 -2.62 -13.40 -12.02
CA ARG A 59 -2.81 -12.01 -11.59
C ARG A 59 -1.70 -11.09 -12.04
N ILE A 60 -0.43 -11.51 -11.93
CA ILE A 60 0.70 -10.77 -12.49
C ILE A 60 0.54 -10.66 -14.01
N GLY A 61 0.22 -11.77 -14.67
CA GLY A 61 0.03 -11.82 -16.11
C GLY A 61 -1.05 -10.87 -16.62
N ARG A 62 -2.15 -10.72 -15.87
CA ARG A 62 -3.23 -9.78 -16.18
C ARG A 62 -2.85 -8.33 -15.90
N ALA A 63 -2.15 -8.06 -14.79
CA ALA A 63 -1.67 -6.73 -14.46
C ALA A 63 -0.68 -6.19 -15.53
N GLU A 64 0.30 -7.00 -15.93
CA GLU A 64 1.31 -6.65 -16.95
C GLU A 64 0.70 -6.44 -18.35
N LYS A 65 -0.45 -7.06 -18.62
CA LYS A 65 -1.21 -6.90 -19.87
C LYS A 65 -2.26 -5.78 -19.82
N GLU A 66 -2.24 -4.96 -18.77
CA GLU A 66 -3.17 -3.84 -18.57
C GLU A 66 -4.65 -4.28 -18.60
N ASP A 67 -4.97 -5.44 -18.01
CA ASP A 67 -6.36 -5.91 -17.88
C ASP A 67 -7.21 -4.87 -17.13
N GLU A 68 -8.24 -4.32 -17.79
CA GLU A 68 -9.13 -3.27 -17.26
C GLU A 68 -9.91 -3.70 -16.00
N THR A 69 -9.99 -5.00 -15.72
CA THR A 69 -10.60 -5.54 -14.51
C THR A 69 -9.69 -5.50 -13.30
N ILE A 70 -8.37 -5.36 -13.50
CA ILE A 70 -7.38 -5.21 -12.44
C ILE A 70 -7.18 -3.73 -12.13
N ILE A 71 -7.48 -3.34 -10.91
CA ILE A 71 -7.32 -1.97 -10.44
C ILE A 71 -6.15 -1.90 -9.48
N VAL A 72 -5.14 -1.09 -9.80
CA VAL A 72 -4.06 -0.79 -8.87
C VAL A 72 -4.59 0.12 -7.77
N ILE A 73 -4.34 -0.25 -6.51
CA ILE A 73 -4.67 0.56 -5.33
C ILE A 73 -3.48 1.48 -5.04
N PRO A 74 -3.62 2.81 -5.25
CA PRO A 74 -2.49 3.71 -5.15
C PRO A 74 -2.15 4.02 -3.69
N SER A 75 -0.86 4.18 -3.40
CA SER A 75 -0.44 4.92 -2.21
C SER A 75 -0.75 6.41 -2.37
N LEU A 76 -1.00 7.11 -1.26
CA LEU A 76 -1.15 8.57 -1.30
C LEU A 76 0.11 9.22 -1.87
N ASP A 77 -0.05 10.09 -2.86
CA ASP A 77 1.07 10.86 -3.39
C ASP A 77 1.68 11.80 -2.34
N LEU A 78 2.93 12.21 -2.58
CA LEU A 78 3.70 13.04 -1.64
C LEU A 78 2.98 14.35 -1.30
N GLU A 79 2.37 15.00 -2.28
CA GLU A 79 1.72 16.29 -2.12
C GLU A 79 0.47 16.19 -1.25
N LYS A 80 -0.35 15.15 -1.45
CA LYS A 80 -1.51 14.87 -0.58
C LYS A 80 -1.08 14.56 0.85
N ARG A 81 -0.01 13.77 1.06
CA ARG A 81 0.53 13.53 2.40
C ARG A 81 0.94 14.83 3.06
N LYS A 82 1.74 15.65 2.38
CA LYS A 82 2.18 16.95 2.88
C LYS A 82 1.01 17.88 3.16
N ALA A 83 -0.04 17.86 2.34
CA ALA A 83 -1.24 18.65 2.57
C ALA A 83 -1.95 18.25 3.87
N VAL A 84 -2.14 16.95 4.12
CA VAL A 84 -2.75 16.46 5.37
C VAL A 84 -1.87 16.77 6.59
N MET A 85 -0.55 16.60 6.46
CA MET A 85 0.39 16.97 7.53
C MET A 85 0.37 18.48 7.80
N GLN A 86 0.26 19.29 6.75
CA GLN A 86 0.19 20.75 6.84
C GLN A 86 -1.11 21.19 7.51
N GLU A 87 -2.24 20.55 7.17
CA GLU A 87 -3.54 20.75 7.83
C GLU A 87 -3.43 20.52 9.34
N PHE A 88 -2.84 19.40 9.74
CA PHE A 88 -2.67 19.06 11.16
C PHE A 88 -1.94 20.17 11.94
N ILE A 89 -0.82 20.63 11.41
CA ILE A 89 0.05 21.57 12.14
C ILE A 89 -0.52 22.99 12.22
N THR A 90 -1.56 23.34 11.44
CA THR A 90 -2.25 24.64 11.59
C THR A 90 -2.90 24.82 12.96
N GLY A 91 -3.25 23.70 13.62
CA GLY A 91 -3.90 23.71 14.94
C GLY A 91 -2.94 23.47 16.11
N ILE A 92 -1.63 23.63 15.91
CA ILE A 92 -0.60 23.47 16.94
C ILE A 92 -0.14 24.85 17.44
N CYS A 93 -0.37 25.10 18.73
CA CYS A 93 0.02 26.37 19.38
C CYS A 93 1.43 26.35 19.97
N ASP A 94 1.98 25.16 20.26
CA ASP A 94 3.35 25.04 20.77
C ASP A 94 4.35 25.35 19.65
N GLU A 95 5.07 26.46 19.77
CA GLU A 95 6.01 26.93 18.74
C GLU A 95 7.17 25.96 18.51
N ARG A 96 7.67 25.30 19.56
CA ARG A 96 8.78 24.35 19.45
C ARG A 96 8.33 23.14 18.64
N LEU A 97 7.22 22.53 19.02
CA LEU A 97 6.64 21.40 18.31
C LEU A 97 6.28 21.77 16.87
N LEU A 98 5.64 22.91 16.66
CA LEU A 98 5.28 23.40 15.33
C LEU A 98 6.50 23.49 14.41
N ASN A 99 7.61 24.06 14.89
CA ASN A 99 8.83 24.20 14.11
C ASN A 99 9.45 22.84 13.77
N ILE A 100 9.45 21.90 14.71
CA ILE A 100 9.93 20.53 14.48
C ILE A 100 9.08 19.84 13.39
N LEU A 101 7.76 19.89 13.53
CA LEU A 101 6.86 19.25 12.56
C LEU A 101 6.95 19.89 11.17
N LYS A 102 7.09 21.22 11.07
CA LYS A 102 7.34 21.91 9.79
C LYS A 102 8.60 21.40 9.10
N GLN A 103 9.70 21.21 9.83
CA GLN A 103 10.94 20.66 9.26
C GLN A 103 10.73 19.22 8.78
N ARG A 104 9.99 18.40 9.54
CA ARG A 104 9.67 17.02 9.14
C ARG A 104 8.84 16.97 7.86
N ILE A 105 7.85 17.85 7.71
CA ILE A 105 7.06 17.98 6.47
C ILE A 105 7.97 18.37 5.30
N LYS A 106 8.85 19.35 5.50
CA LYS A 106 9.80 19.79 4.48
C LYS A 106 10.71 18.65 4.00
N ASN A 107 11.18 17.82 4.94
CA ASN A 107 12.09 16.71 4.66
C ASN A 107 11.38 15.44 4.18
N HIS A 108 10.05 15.39 4.21
CA HIS A 108 9.30 14.24 3.71
C HIS A 108 9.45 14.15 2.18
N ASP A 109 9.88 13.00 1.69
CA ASP A 109 10.13 12.74 0.26
C ASP A 109 9.27 11.60 -0.31
N GLY A 110 8.50 10.92 0.54
CA GLY A 110 7.57 9.87 0.13
C GLY A 110 8.11 8.46 0.34
N SER A 111 9.40 8.32 0.65
CA SER A 111 10.00 7.06 1.09
C SER A 111 9.67 6.72 2.54
N GLN A 112 9.26 7.72 3.34
CA GLN A 112 8.85 7.52 4.72
C GLN A 112 7.39 7.06 4.84
N ARG A 113 7.10 6.39 5.96
CA ARG A 113 5.72 6.13 6.37
C ARG A 113 4.96 7.45 6.45
N PHE A 114 3.68 7.42 6.07
CA PHE A 114 2.80 8.58 6.19
C PHE A 114 2.45 8.85 7.66
N ASP A 115 3.41 9.41 8.39
CA ASP A 115 3.31 9.63 9.83
C ASP A 115 4.29 10.72 10.32
N PHE A 116 4.05 11.21 11.53
CA PHE A 116 5.02 12.00 12.27
C PHE A 116 5.76 11.13 13.27
N TYR A 117 7.08 11.27 13.34
CA TYR A 117 7.85 10.75 14.45
C TYR A 117 7.71 11.67 15.66
N PHE A 118 6.68 11.50 16.49
CA PHE A 118 6.54 12.28 17.72
C PHE A 118 7.59 11.83 18.74
N GLY A 119 8.49 12.75 19.11
CA GLY A 119 9.41 12.52 20.23
C GLY A 119 8.75 12.94 21.54
N GLU A 120 9.56 13.27 22.54
CA GLU A 120 9.07 13.75 23.85
C GLU A 120 8.38 15.13 23.77
N GLU A 121 8.38 15.79 22.61
CA GLU A 121 7.79 17.12 22.42
C GLU A 121 6.26 17.11 22.22
N ALA A 122 5.65 15.95 21.98
CA ALA A 122 4.21 15.86 21.78
C ALA A 122 3.52 15.16 22.95
N THR A 123 2.37 15.70 23.35
CA THR A 123 1.49 15.04 24.30
C THR A 123 0.68 13.95 23.63
N ASP A 124 0.17 13.00 24.42
CA ASP A 124 -0.74 11.95 23.95
C ASP A 124 -1.97 12.52 23.24
N ASP A 125 -2.47 13.69 23.69
CA ASP A 125 -3.58 14.40 23.05
C ASP A 125 -3.23 14.85 21.63
N VAL A 126 -2.02 15.35 21.41
CA VAL A 126 -1.55 15.75 20.08
C VAL A 126 -1.42 14.54 19.17
N ILE A 127 -0.85 13.45 19.67
CA ILE A 127 -0.70 12.20 18.93
C ILE A 127 -2.08 11.65 18.56
N THR A 128 -3.02 11.62 19.50
CA THR A 128 -4.40 11.14 19.28
C THR A 128 -5.13 12.00 18.23
N ARG A 129 -4.95 13.32 18.28
CA ARG A 129 -5.51 14.24 17.28
C ARG A 129 -4.93 13.97 15.89
N TRP A 130 -3.63 13.70 15.79
CA TRP A 130 -2.99 13.34 14.54
C TRP A 130 -3.55 12.04 13.97
N GLU A 131 -3.58 10.98 14.79
CA GLU A 131 -4.09 9.67 14.36
C GLU A 131 -5.54 9.76 13.87
N THR A 132 -6.37 10.54 14.58
CA THR A 132 -7.76 10.79 14.19
C THR A 132 -7.85 11.49 12.85
N LEU A 133 -7.15 12.62 12.67
CA LEU A 133 -7.17 13.38 11.42
C LEU A 133 -6.62 12.54 10.24
N LYS A 134 -5.48 11.87 10.44
CA LYS A 134 -4.85 11.00 9.45
C LYS A 134 -5.82 9.92 9.00
N ARG A 135 -6.44 9.21 9.94
CA ARG A 135 -7.43 8.17 9.65
C ARG A 135 -8.60 8.74 8.84
N ASP A 136 -9.19 9.84 9.28
CA ASP A 136 -10.39 10.40 8.64
C ASP A 136 -10.09 10.86 7.20
N ARG A 137 -8.90 11.43 6.97
CA ARG A 137 -8.42 11.82 5.63
C ARG A 137 -8.16 10.62 4.74
N VAL A 138 -7.51 9.57 5.27
CA VAL A 138 -7.26 8.32 4.52
C VAL A 138 -8.58 7.63 4.17
N ILE A 139 -9.52 7.52 5.11
CA ILE A 139 -10.86 6.95 4.86
C ILE A 139 -11.59 7.72 3.76
N THR A 140 -11.51 9.06 3.77
CA THR A 140 -12.11 9.89 2.71
C THR A 140 -11.56 9.53 1.33
N VAL A 141 -10.24 9.33 1.22
CA VAL A 141 -9.59 8.96 -0.04
C VAL A 141 -9.97 7.53 -0.45
N ILE A 142 -10.06 6.60 0.50
CA ILE A 142 -10.51 5.23 0.25
C ILE A 142 -11.95 5.24 -0.31
N HIS A 143 -12.86 6.01 0.29
CA HIS A 143 -14.23 6.13 -0.19
C HIS A 143 -14.30 6.68 -1.62
N GLN A 144 -13.56 7.76 -1.89
CA GLN A 144 -13.47 8.34 -3.24
C GLN A 144 -12.93 7.35 -4.27
N PHE A 145 -11.92 6.57 -3.90
CA PHE A 145 -11.36 5.51 -4.74
C PHE A 145 -12.39 4.42 -5.03
N MET A 146 -13.06 3.91 -4.00
CA MET A 146 -14.10 2.89 -4.15
C MET A 146 -15.26 3.38 -5.02
N ASP A 147 -15.75 4.60 -4.79
CA ASP A 147 -16.83 5.20 -5.57
C ASP A 147 -16.45 5.37 -7.04
N TYR A 148 -15.25 5.91 -7.30
CA TYR A 148 -14.75 6.12 -8.66
C TYR A 148 -14.63 4.80 -9.43
N HIS A 149 -14.15 3.75 -8.76
CA HIS A 149 -13.97 2.43 -9.36
C HIS A 149 -15.21 1.52 -9.28
N ARG A 150 -16.29 1.99 -8.63
CA ARG A 150 -17.53 1.24 -8.38
C ARG A 150 -17.29 -0.09 -7.64
N ILE A 151 -16.43 -0.04 -6.61
CA ILE A 151 -16.12 -1.18 -5.77
C ILE A 151 -17.20 -1.33 -4.70
N ASP A 152 -17.88 -2.48 -4.69
CA ASP A 152 -18.84 -2.84 -3.66
C ASP A 152 -18.15 -3.61 -2.54
N LEU A 153 -17.90 -2.94 -1.42
CA LEU A 153 -17.18 -3.53 -0.29
C LEU A 153 -17.93 -4.71 0.35
N GLU A 154 -19.27 -4.71 0.34
CA GLU A 154 -20.07 -5.79 0.94
C GLU A 154 -20.01 -7.07 0.12
N ALA A 155 -19.87 -6.93 -1.20
CA ALA A 155 -19.70 -8.05 -2.11
C ALA A 155 -18.24 -8.46 -2.34
N SER A 156 -17.28 -7.76 -1.72
CA SER A 156 -15.85 -7.98 -1.91
C SER A 156 -15.25 -8.80 -0.78
N HIS A 157 -14.12 -9.45 -1.07
CA HIS A 157 -13.34 -10.19 -0.08
C HIS A 157 -11.85 -9.89 -0.20
N VAL A 158 -11.08 -10.26 0.82
CA VAL A 158 -9.62 -10.16 0.82
C VAL A 158 -9.06 -11.54 0.52
N TRP A 159 -8.17 -11.61 -0.44
CA TRP A 159 -7.35 -12.79 -0.64
C TRP A 159 -6.35 -12.92 0.49
N ASP A 160 -6.48 -13.97 1.27
CA ASP A 160 -5.60 -14.27 2.39
C ASP A 160 -4.96 -15.64 2.17
N ILE A 161 -3.68 -15.64 1.79
CA ILE A 161 -2.85 -16.85 1.74
C ILE A 161 -2.21 -16.99 3.11
N GLY A 162 -2.88 -17.66 4.05
CA GLY A 162 -2.52 -17.70 5.47
C GLY A 162 -1.01 -17.69 5.83
N ASP A 163 -0.36 -18.85 5.97
CA ASP A 163 0.99 -18.95 6.54
C ASP A 163 2.09 -18.26 5.70
N SER A 164 3.27 -18.03 6.28
CA SER A 164 4.42 -17.47 5.56
C SER A 164 4.95 -18.43 4.48
N PHE A 165 5.14 -17.92 3.25
CA PHE A 165 5.69 -18.69 2.13
C PHE A 165 7.09 -18.18 1.72
N SER A 166 7.91 -19.07 1.14
CA SER A 166 9.25 -18.77 0.65
C SER A 166 9.39 -19.11 -0.83
N ILE A 167 10.28 -18.39 -1.52
CA ILE A 167 10.66 -18.61 -2.91
C ILE A 167 12.19 -18.70 -2.96
N ASP A 168 12.70 -19.78 -3.54
CA ASP A 168 14.11 -20.07 -3.76
C ASP A 168 14.37 -20.18 -5.27
N LEU A 169 15.41 -19.52 -5.76
CA LEU A 169 15.76 -19.50 -7.19
C LEU A 169 17.19 -20.03 -7.39
N ASP A 170 17.35 -21.09 -8.20
CA ASP A 170 18.67 -21.65 -8.51
C ASP A 170 19.33 -20.87 -9.66
N LEU A 171 20.21 -19.93 -9.31
CA LEU A 171 20.99 -19.12 -10.24
C LEU A 171 22.23 -19.91 -10.73
N ARG A 172 22.02 -20.94 -11.57
CA ARG A 172 23.11 -21.70 -12.20
C ARG A 172 23.42 -21.26 -13.62
#